data_AF-A0A560WX35-F1
#
_entry.id   AF-A0A560WX35-F1
#
_cell.length_a   1.000
_cell.length_b   1.000
_cell.length_c   1.000
_cell.angle_alpha   90.00
_cell.angle_beta   90.00
_cell.angle_gamma   90.00
#
_symmetry.space_group_name_H-M   'P 1'
#
loop_
_entity.id
_entity.type
_entity.pdbx_description
1 polymer ?
#
loop_
_entity_poly.entity_id
_entity_poly.type
_entity_poly.pdbx_seq_one_letter_code
_entity_poly.pdbx_strand_id
1 'polypeptide(L)' 'MPKARETSGSATRRIQMDMPPKSVERLERLRDITEAASYAEVMRNALRLYEAMIEEVEAGNEIFVKRDGVVAPLAVFAG' A
#
# COMPACT_ATOMS: atom_id res chain seq x y z
N MET A 1 -35.87 20.95 -21.07
CA MET A 1 -34.99 20.77 -19.91
C MET A 1 -33.74 20.03 -20.37
N PRO A 2 -32.51 20.57 -20.26
CA PRO A 2 -31.33 19.78 -20.54
C PRO A 2 -30.97 18.94 -19.30
N LYS A 3 -30.79 17.63 -19.49
CA LYS A 3 -30.25 16.73 -18.46
C LYS A 3 -28.77 17.05 -18.27
N ALA A 4 -28.37 17.29 -17.02
CA ALA A 4 -26.96 17.39 -16.64
C ALA A 4 -26.25 16.07 -16.99
N ARG A 5 -25.12 16.17 -17.69
CA ARG A 5 -24.18 15.05 -17.85
C ARG A 5 -23.54 14.80 -16.48
N GLU A 6 -23.86 13.68 -15.86
CA GLU A 6 -23.04 13.13 -14.77
C GLU A 6 -21.70 12.70 -15.36
N THR A 7 -20.69 13.56 -15.27
CA THR A 7 -19.31 13.15 -15.41
C THR A 7 -18.90 12.46 -14.11
N SER A 8 -19.07 11.15 -14.04
CA SER A 8 -18.39 10.30 -13.05
C SER A 8 -16.89 10.25 -13.39
N GLY A 9 -16.21 11.39 -13.30
CA GLY A 9 -14.75 11.45 -13.29
C GLY A 9 -14.31 10.86 -11.96
N SER A 10 -13.53 9.78 -11.98
CA SER A 10 -12.77 9.31 -10.82
C SER A 10 -12.07 10.52 -10.20
N ALA A 11 -12.57 10.98 -9.06
CA ALA A 11 -12.05 12.16 -8.38
C ALA A 11 -10.70 11.80 -7.75
N THR A 12 -9.64 11.82 -8.56
CA THR A 12 -8.28 11.64 -8.08
C THR A 12 -7.89 12.88 -7.29
N ARG A 13 -7.62 12.72 -6.00
CA ARG A 13 -7.12 13.80 -5.14
C ARG A 13 -5.59 13.79 -5.14
N ARG A 14 -4.97 14.92 -5.47
CA ARG A 14 -3.52 15.09 -5.35
C ARG A 14 -3.14 15.29 -3.88
N ILE A 15 -2.25 14.44 -3.37
CA ILE A 15 -1.67 14.56 -2.04
C ILE A 15 -0.22 15.01 -2.20
N GLN A 16 0.17 16.07 -1.49
CA GLN A 16 1.57 16.50 -1.38
C GLN A 16 2.10 16.00 -0.04
N MET A 17 3.29 15.39 -0.05
CA MET A 17 3.90 14.80 1.14
C MET A 17 5.36 15.20 1.17
N ASP A 18 5.80 15.73 2.32
CA ASP A 18 7.21 15.86 2.62
C ASP A 18 7.70 14.53 3.18
N MET A 19 8.76 13.98 2.58
CA MET A 19 9.34 12.70 2.98
C MET A 19 10.80 12.89 3.37
N PRO A 20 11.25 12.33 4.51
CA PRO A 20 12.67 12.28 4.82
C PRO A 20 13.46 11.59 3.70
N PRO A 21 14.72 11.95 3.44
CA PRO A 21 15.52 11.38 2.34
C PRO A 21 15.52 9.85 2.33
N LYS A 22 15.69 9.22 3.51
CA LYS A 22 15.65 7.76 3.67
C LYS A 22 14.32 7.12 3.27
N SER A 23 13.20 7.83 3.42
CA SER A 23 11.88 7.36 2.98
C SER A 23 11.76 7.44 1.46
N VAL A 24 12.32 8.48 0.84
CA VAL A 24 12.39 8.60 -0.63
C VAL A 24 13.24 7.47 -1.22
N GLU A 25 14.42 7.19 -0.64
CA GLU A 25 15.28 6.07 -1.06
C GLU A 25 14.56 4.72 -0.97
N ARG A 26 13.77 4.51 0.10
CA ARG A 26 12.93 3.30 0.23
C ARG A 26 11.87 3.23 -0.85
N LEU A 27 11.20 4.33 -1.15
CA LEU A 27 10.18 4.42 -2.19
C LEU A 27 10.77 4.15 -3.58
N GLU A 28 11.96 4.69 -3.86
CA GLU A 28 12.74 4.40 -5.08
C GLU A 28 13.08 2.93 -5.21
N ARG A 29 13.67 2.35 -4.17
CA ARG A 29 13.99 0.91 -4.15
C ARG A 29 12.75 0.06 -4.35
N LEU A 30 11.62 0.39 -3.72
CA LEU A 30 10.36 -0.33 -3.87
C LEU A 30 9.83 -0.23 -5.30
N ARG A 31 9.85 0.97 -5.91
CA ARG A 31 9.49 1.15 -7.31
C ARG A 31 10.28 0.23 -8.22
N ASP A 32 11.60 0.18 -8.03
CA ASP A 32 12.51 -0.56 -8.90
C ASP A 32 12.29 -2.08 -8.76
N ILE A 33 12.19 -2.61 -7.54
CA ILE A 33 12.02 -4.06 -7.35
C ILE A 33 10.62 -4.55 -7.70
N THR A 34 9.60 -3.69 -7.67
CA THR A 34 8.23 -4.05 -8.10
C THR A 34 7.94 -3.64 -9.53
N GLU A 35 8.93 -3.10 -10.26
CA GLU A 35 8.78 -2.59 -11.63
C GLU A 35 7.60 -1.61 -11.81
N ALA A 36 7.28 -0.86 -10.75
CA ALA A 36 6.13 0.03 -10.76
C ALA A 36 6.38 1.23 -11.69
N ALA A 37 5.37 1.62 -12.47
CA ALA A 37 5.50 2.71 -13.42
C ALA A 37 5.63 4.10 -12.76
N SER A 38 5.29 4.21 -11.46
CA SER A 38 5.36 5.47 -10.71
C SER A 38 5.38 5.26 -9.20
N TYR A 39 5.83 6.29 -8.45
CA TYR A 39 5.68 6.32 -6.99
C TYR A 39 4.22 6.25 -6.54
N ALA A 40 3.30 6.85 -7.30
CA ALA A 40 1.87 6.76 -6.99
C ALA A 40 1.36 5.31 -7.04
N GLU A 41 1.90 4.49 -7.95
CA GLU A 41 1.57 3.07 -8.01
C GLU A 41 2.13 2.30 -6.82
N VAL A 42 3.39 2.54 -6.45
CA VAL A 42 3.98 1.94 -5.23
C VAL A 42 3.14 2.29 -4.00
N MET A 43 2.77 3.56 -3.84
CA MET A 43 1.96 4.03 -2.71
C MET A 43 0.56 3.39 -2.71
N ARG A 44 -0.10 3.25 -3.87
CA ARG A 44 -1.40 2.56 -3.96
C ARG A 44 -1.29 1.10 -3.55
N ASN A 45 -0.26 0.40 -4.02
CA ASN A 45 -0.04 -1.01 -3.68
C ASN A 45 0.31 -1.17 -2.19
N ALA A 46 1.12 -0.27 -1.65
CA ALA A 46 1.45 -0.25 -0.23
C ALA A 46 0.22 0.00 0.65
N LEU A 47 -0.68 0.91 0.27
CA LEU A 47 -1.92 1.16 1.00
C LEU A 47 -2.85 -0.06 1.00
N ARG A 48 -3.03 -0.71 -0.16
CA ARG A 48 -3.83 -1.94 -0.26
C ARG A 48 -3.26 -3.06 0.59
N LEU A 49 -1.93 -3.22 0.58
CA LEU A 49 -1.27 -4.21 1.42
C LEU A 49 -1.48 -3.87 2.90
N TYR A 50 -1.29 -2.60 3.29
CA TYR A 50 -1.49 -2.18 4.68
C TYR A 50 -2.92 -2.44 5.16
N GLU A 51 -3.93 -2.11 4.35
CA GLU A 51 -5.35 -2.37 4.63
C GLU A 51 -5.62 -3.86 4.82
N ALA A 52 -5.24 -4.71 3.86
CA ALA A 52 -5.45 -6.15 3.95
C ALA A 52 -4.80 -6.76 5.21
N MET A 53 -3.61 -6.31 5.58
CA MET A 53 -2.90 -6.83 6.75
C MET A 53 -3.56 -6.39 8.07
N ILE A 54 -4.11 -5.17 8.13
CA ILE A 54 -4.86 -4.69 9.29
C ILE A 54 -6.18 -5.47 9.42
N GLU A 55 -6.90 -5.70 8.32
CA GLU A 55 -8.15 -6.47 8.33
C GLU A 55 -7.97 -7.87 8.92
N GLU A 56 -6.89 -8.58 8.56
CA GLU A 56 -6.58 -9.90 9.14
C GLU A 56 -6.36 -9.83 10.65
N VAL A 57 -5.58 -8.85 11.12
CA VAL A 57 -5.28 -8.70 12.55
C VAL A 57 -6.50 -8.28 13.34
N GLU A 58 -7.32 -7.37 12.83
CA GLU A 58 -8.57 -6.94 13.46
C GLU A 58 -9.61 -8.08 13.51
N ALA A 59 -9.59 -9.00 12.54
CA ALA A 59 -10.39 -10.21 12.57
C ALA A 59 -9.89 -11.25 13.59
N GLY A 60 -8.75 -11.01 14.25
CA GLY A 60 -8.12 -11.93 15.20
C GLY A 60 -7.30 -13.03 14.54
N ASN A 61 -6.99 -12.91 13.24
CA ASN A 61 -6.14 -13.86 12.54
C ASN A 61 -4.66 -13.58 12.81
N GLU A 62 -3.85 -14.64 12.77
CA GLU A 62 -2.41 -14.57 12.87
C GLU A 62 -1.75 -14.68 11.49
N ILE A 63 -0.79 -13.81 11.21
CA ILE A 63 -0.03 -13.82 9.96
C ILE A 63 1.25 -14.64 10.15
N PHE A 64 1.51 -15.56 9.25
CA PHE A 64 2.73 -16.38 9.26
C PHE A 64 3.54 -16.19 7.97
N VAL A 65 4.85 -16.34 8.09
CA VAL A 65 5.75 -16.43 6.92
C VAL A 65 6.43 -17.79 6.91
N LYS A 66 6.56 -18.38 5.71
CA LYS A 66 7.34 -19.61 5.49
C LYS A 66 8.69 -19.26 4.89
N ARG A 67 9.78 -19.63 5.56
CA ARG A 67 11.17 -19.44 5.10
C ARG A 67 11.93 -20.74 5.30
N ASP A 68 12.56 -21.25 4.24
CA ASP A 68 13.36 -22.48 4.28
C ASP A 68 12.63 -23.68 4.93
N GLY A 69 11.33 -23.80 4.65
CA GLY A 69 10.47 -24.84 5.21
C GLY A 69 9.93 -24.56 6.62
N VAL A 70 10.48 -23.58 7.34
CA VAL A 70 10.05 -23.17 8.68
C VAL A 70 8.92 -22.15 8.58
N VAL A 71 7.83 -22.38 9.31
CA VAL A 71 6.71 -21.43 9.44
C VAL A 71 6.86 -20.71 10.77
N ALA A 72 6.86 -19.37 10.74
CA ALA A 72 6.98 -18.54 11.94
C ALA A 72 5.99 -17.36 11.90
N PRO A 73 5.49 -16.91 13.07
CA PRO A 73 4.65 -15.72 13.14
C PRO A 73 5.38 -14.50 12.55
N LEU A 74 4.65 -13.70 11.77
CA LEU A 74 5.10 -12.44 11.24
C LEU A 74 4.45 -11.30 12.02
N ALA A 75 5.17 -10.73 12.98
CA ALA A 75 4.74 -9.53 13.68
C ALA A 75 4.87 -8.30 12.76
N VAL A 76 3.83 -8.03 11.98
CA VAL A 76 3.79 -6.90 11.02
C VAL A 76 3.54 -5.57 11.74
N PHE A 77 2.71 -5.59 12.78
CA PHE A 77 2.41 -4.45 13.63
C PHE A 77 2.95 -4.77 15.02
N ALA A 78 4.16 -4.34 15.31
CA ALA A 78 4.64 -4.33 16.68
C ALA A 78 3.94 -3.17 17.42
N GLY A 79 3.14 -3.50 18.43
CA GLY A 79 2.75 -2.54 19.47
C GLY A 79 3.92 -2.16 20.34
#